data_AF-A0A7K3E4C7-F1
#
_entry.id   AF-A0A7K3E4C7-F1
#
_cell.length_a   1.000
_cell.length_b   1.000
_cell.length_c   1.000
_cell.angle_alpha   90.00
_cell.angle_beta   90.00
_cell.angle_gamma   90.00
#
_symmetry.space_group_name_H-M   'P 1'
#
loop_
_entity.id
_entity.type
_entity.pdbx_description
1 polymer ?
#
loop_
_entity_poly.entity_id
_entity_poly.type
_entity_poly.pdbx_seq_one_letter_code
_entity_poly.pdbx_strand_id
1 'polypeptide(L)'
;MAVYIEFNDQSRPAKHFTDESFDRDKVAHTYSYELLPHGVVAVYRAVRPVKRDQMGEPTSFEEIGVFGPSAWFSIQGDRFTR
;
A
#
# COMPACT_ATOMS: atom_id res chain seq x y z
N MET A 1 0.46 -12.52 -9.22
CA MET A 1 -0.24 -12.44 -7.93
C MET A 1 -0.71 -11.00 -7.78
N ALA A 2 -2.02 -10.81 -7.66
CA ALA A 2 -2.59 -9.50 -7.39
C ALA A 2 -2.84 -9.37 -5.88
N VAL A 3 -2.34 -8.29 -5.28
CA VAL A 3 -2.63 -7.92 -3.90
C VAL A 3 -3.48 -6.66 -3.92
N TYR A 4 -4.65 -6.72 -3.29
CA TYR A 4 -5.58 -5.62 -3.13
C TYR A 4 -5.45 -5.11 -1.69
N ILE A 5 -5.25 -3.81 -1.56
CA ILE A 5 -5.16 -3.12 -0.27
C ILE A 5 -6.25 -2.07 -0.25
N GLU A 6 -7.05 -2.09 0.81
CA GLU A 6 -8.14 -1.15 1.00
C GLU A 6 -7.97 -0.42 2.32
N PHE A 7 -7.99 0.91 2.27
CA PHE A 7 -8.00 1.79 3.44
C PHE A 7 -9.40 2.35 3.66
N ASN A 8 -9.93 2.16 4.85
CA ASN A 8 -11.27 2.55 5.26
C ASN A 8 -11.23 3.57 6.39
N ASP A 9 -12.00 4.65 6.23
CA ASP A 9 -12.23 5.68 7.23
C ASP A 9 -13.70 6.10 7.12
N GLN A 10 -14.44 6.12 8.23
CA GLN A 10 -15.88 6.43 8.21
C GLN A 10 -16.20 7.81 7.64
N SER A 11 -15.23 8.72 7.64
CA SER A 11 -15.40 10.09 7.15
C SER A 11 -15.18 10.26 5.65
N ARG A 12 -14.64 9.25 4.95
CA ARG A 12 -14.18 9.36 3.55
C ARG A 12 -14.46 8.07 2.76
N PRO A 13 -14.61 8.15 1.42
CA PRO A 13 -14.64 6.95 0.59
C PRO A 13 -13.36 6.12 0.78
N ALA A 14 -13.51 4.79 0.74
CA ALA A 14 -12.39 3.87 0.84
C ALA A 14 -11.39 4.10 -0.31
N LYS A 15 -10.09 3.99 -0.01
CA LYS A 15 -9.03 4.04 -1.02
C LYS A 15 -8.55 2.63 -1.31
N HIS A 16 -8.64 2.25 -2.58
CA HIS A 16 -8.22 0.93 -3.07
C HIS A 16 -6.92 1.05 -3.86
N PHE A 17 -5.99 0.15 -3.58
CA PHE A 17 -4.75 -0.02 -4.32
C PHE A 17 -4.64 -1.47 -4.75
N THR A 18 -4.31 -1.68 -6.02
CA THR A 18 -4.01 -3.00 -6.56
C THR A 18 -2.55 -3.05 -6.93
N ASP A 19 -1.83 -4.02 -6.38
CA ASP A 19 -0.48 -4.39 -6.76
C ASP A 19 -0.57 -5.66 -7.63
N GLU A 20 -0.61 -5.48 -8.95
CA GLU A 20 -0.65 -6.59 -9.91
C GLU A 20 0.77 -7.02 -10.30
N SER A 21 1.19 -8.23 -9.91
CA SER A 21 2.55 -8.74 -10.22
C SER A 21 2.69 -9.23 -11.68
N PHE A 22 2.28 -8.45 -12.69
CA PHE A 22 2.28 -8.93 -14.08
C PHE A 22 3.14 -8.16 -15.07
N ASP A 23 3.85 -7.11 -14.64
CA ASP A 23 4.75 -6.41 -15.56
C ASP A 23 6.21 -6.82 -15.42
N ARG A 24 6.88 -6.82 -16.58
CA ARG A 24 8.24 -7.33 -16.84
C ARG A 24 9.34 -6.64 -16.01
N ASP A 25 8.98 -5.56 -15.32
CA ASP A 25 9.80 -4.88 -14.33
C ASP A 25 9.25 -5.19 -12.94
N LYS A 26 9.87 -6.16 -12.26
CA LYS A 26 9.47 -6.58 -10.90
C LYS A 26 9.54 -5.36 -9.96
N VAL A 27 8.44 -4.67 -9.74
CA VAL A 27 8.31 -3.63 -8.72
C VAL A 27 7.43 -4.17 -7.59
N ALA A 28 7.73 -3.76 -6.37
CA ALA A 28 6.94 -4.08 -5.18
C ALA A 28 6.53 -2.77 -4.50
N HIS A 29 5.29 -2.72 -4.01
CA HIS A 29 4.81 -1.58 -3.23
C HIS A 29 4.95 -1.87 -1.74
N THR A 30 5.57 -0.96 -0.99
CA THR A 30 5.61 -1.00 0.48
C THR A 30 4.73 0.11 1.04
N TYR A 31 3.95 -0.22 2.07
CA TYR A 31 3.09 0.74 2.76
C TYR A 31 3.63 0.97 4.16
N SER A 32 3.79 2.23 4.54
CA SER A 32 4.23 2.66 5.87
C SER A 32 3.30 3.74 6.39
N TYR A 33 3.21 3.88 7.71
CA TYR A 33 2.37 4.89 8.31
C TYR A 33 3.13 5.72 9.35
N GLU A 34 2.67 6.96 9.53
CA GLU A 34 3.11 7.88 10.57
C GLU A 34 1.90 8.26 11.43
N LEU A 35 2.08 8.17 12.76
CA LEU A 35 1.07 8.62 13.71
C LEU A 35 1.23 10.13 13.95
N LEU A 36 0.24 10.89 13.51
CA LEU A 36 0.14 12.33 13.70
C LEU A 36 -0.57 12.67 15.03
N PRO A 37 -0.55 13.94 15.47
CA PRO A 37 -1.33 14.38 16.63
C PRO A 37 -2.80 13.98 16.55
N HIS A 38 -3.44 13.82 17.71
CA HIS A 38 -4.85 13.42 17.85
C HIS A 38 -5.19 12.02 17.30
N GLY A 39 -4.20 11.16 17.09
CA GLY A 39 -4.41 9.77 16.69
C GLY A 39 -4.68 9.58 15.19
N VAL A 40 -4.45 10.63 14.39
CA VAL A 40 -4.58 10.60 12.93
C VAL A 40 -3.39 9.85 12.33
N VAL A 41 -3.60 9.12 11.24
CA VAL A 41 -2.57 8.30 10.59
C VAL A 41 -2.34 8.79 9.16
N ALA A 42 -1.12 9.23 8.85
CA ALA A 42 -0.69 9.45 7.47
C ALA A 42 -0.11 8.14 6.91
N VAL A 43 -0.51 7.75 5.70
CA VAL A 43 -0.01 6.54 5.04
C VAL A 43 0.75 6.92 3.78
N TYR A 44 1.90 6.29 3.61
CA TYR A 44 2.80 6.45 2.49
C TYR A 44 2.94 5.15 1.73
N ARG A 45 3.04 5.27 0.40
CA ARG A 45 3.35 4.17 -0.52
C ARG A 45 4.72 4.41 -1.13
N ALA A 46 5.57 3.40 -1.08
CA ALA A 46 6.87 3.39 -1.69
C ALA A 46 6.94 2.36 -2.83
N VAL A 47 7.44 2.77 -3.99
CA VAL A 47 7.74 1.83 -5.09
C VAL A 47 9.18 1.35 -4.93
N ARG A 48 9.37 0.02 -4.87
CA ARG A 48 10.70 -0.61 -4.76
C ARG A 48 10.97 -1.48 -5.97
N PRO A 49 12.11 -1.33 -6.65
CA PRO A 49 12.53 -2.29 -7.66
C PRO A 49 12.93 -3.60 -6.99
N VAL A 50 12.54 -4.72 -7.58
CA VAL A 50 12.88 -6.08 -7.13
C VAL A 50 13.86 -6.69 -8.14
N LYS A 51 15.09 -6.98 -7.69
CA LYS A 51 16.11 -7.65 -8.52
C LYS A 51 16.55 -8.92 -7.82
N ARG A 52 16.50 -10.06 -8.53
CA ARG A 52 16.93 -11.37 -8.01
C ARG A 52 16.36 -11.66 -6.61
N ASP A 53 15.06 -11.41 -6.46
CA ASP A 53 14.28 -11.63 -5.23
C ASP A 53 14.74 -10.81 -4.00
N GLN A 54 15.55 -9.77 -4.24
CA GLN A 54 15.89 -8.75 -3.24
C GLN A 54 15.12 -7.46 -3.54
N MET A 55 14.50 -6.89 -2.50
CA MET A 55 13.90 -5.55 -2.57
C MET A 55 15.01 -4.50 -2.51
N GLY A 56 15.05 -3.65 -3.54
CA GLY A 56 15.91 -2.47 -3.56
C GLY A 56 15.37 -1.34 -2.69
N GLU A 57 16.13 -0.25 -2.64
CA GLU A 57 15.70 0.99 -2.00
C GLU A 57 14.49 1.60 -2.72
N PRO A 58 13.62 2.34 -2.00
CA PRO A 58 12.50 3.05 -2.59
C PRO A 58 12.97 4.02 -3.66
N THR A 59 12.36 3.97 -4.83
CA THR A 59 12.57 4.97 -5.88
C THR A 59 11.73 6.22 -5.66
N SER A 60 10.62 6.09 -4.91
CA SER A 60 9.72 7.19 -4.58
C SER A 60 8.94 6.88 -3.30
N PHE A 61 8.48 7.94 -2.63
CA PHE A 61 7.50 7.89 -1.57
C PHE A 61 6.34 8.82 -1.94
N GLU A 62 5.12 8.32 -1.84
CA GLU A 62 3.90 9.06 -2.12
C GLU A 62 2.99 9.01 -0.89
N GLU A 63 2.55 10.16 -0.39
CA GLU A 63 1.48 10.20 0.61
C GLU A 63 0.17 9.81 -0.05
N ILE A 64 -0.35 8.63 0.31
CA ILE A 64 -1.59 8.12 -0.28
C ILE A 64 -2.82 8.55 0.50
N GLY A 65 -2.66 9.06 1.72
CA GLY A 65 -3.75 9.70 2.44
C GLY A 65 -3.49 9.87 3.93
N VAL A 66 -4.36 10.68 4.53
CA VAL A 66 -4.47 10.91 5.96
C VAL A 66 -5.81 10.37 6.43
N PHE A 67 -5.80 9.52 7.45
CA PHE A 67 -6.95 8.78 7.95
C PHE A 67 -7.19 9.04 9.43
N GLY A 68 -8.45 9.04 9.83
CA GLY A 68 -8.85 9.26 11.22
C GLY A 68 -8.44 8.12 12.18
N PRO A 69 -8.59 8.32 13.50
CA PRO A 69 -8.18 7.33 14.51
C PRO A 69 -8.91 6.00 14.47
N SER A 70 -10.10 5.96 13.86
CA SER A 70 -10.92 4.76 13.68
C SER A 70 -10.68 4.07 12.33
N ALA A 71 -9.70 4.53 11.57
CA ALA A 71 -9.39 3.95 10.27
C ALA A 71 -8.80 2.54 10.41
N TRP A 72 -9.09 1.72 9.42
CA TRP A 72 -8.58 0.35 9.32
C TRP A 72 -8.21 0.05 7.88
N PHE A 73 -7.37 -0.96 7.70
CA PHE A 73 -7.01 -1.45 6.38
C PHE A 73 -7.25 -2.95 6.27
N SER A 74 -7.57 -3.41 5.07
CA SER A 74 -7.60 -4.83 4.75
C SER A 74 -6.69 -5.13 3.56
N ILE A 75 -6.10 -6.31 3.60
CA ILE A 75 -5.24 -6.82 2.54
C ILE A 75 -5.86 -8.12 2.06
N GLN A 76 -6.17 -8.19 0.77
CA GLN A 76 -6.71 -9.37 0.12
C GLN A 76 -5.74 -9.76 -0.99
N GLY A 77 -5.34 -11.01 -1.04
CA GLY A 77 -4.48 -11.52 -2.11
C GLY A 77 -5.15 -12.70 -2.78
N ASP A 78 -5.21 -12.68 -4.10
CA ASP A 78 -5.58 -13.88 -4.82
C ASP A 78 -4.32 -14.71 -5.08
N ARG A 79 -4.16 -15.77 -4.27
CA ARG A 79 -3.05 -16.71 -4.39
C ARG A 79 -3.18 -17.59 -5.64
N PHE A 80 -4.35 -17.64 -6.28
CA PHE A 80 -4.68 -18.59 -7.35
C PHE A 80 -5.38 -17.92 -8.55
N THR A 81 -4.67 -17.05 -9.26
CA THR A 81 -4.93 -16.90 -10.70
C THR A 81 -4.09 -17.93 -11.45
N ARG A 82 -4.70 -19.10 -11.67
CA ARG A 82 -4.14 -20.23 -12.43
C ARG A 82 -4.61 -20.18 -13.87
#